data_AF-A0A968S0Q6-F1
#
_entry.id   AF-A0A968S0Q6-F1
#
_cell.length_a   1.000
_cell.length_b   1.000
_cell.length_c   1.000
_cell.angle_alpha   90.00
_cell.angle_beta   90.00
_cell.angle_gamma   90.00
#
_symmetry.space_group_name_H-M   'P 1'
#
loop_
_entity.id
_entity.type
_entity.pdbx_description
1 polymer ?
#
loop_
_entity_poly.entity_id
_entity_poly.type
_entity_poly.pdbx_seq_one_letter_code
_entity_poly.pdbx_strand_id
1 'polypeptide(L)'
;MEPLTVGAIAFLTAVGVKIGEKSQEQLAGFVVERAPKLLDLFKRKRPELAAKLESAEPQQQQVLVAEIVEAAEEDGEIGDELKKLGQLAKSDAQINQVITNLGNQYINSNVKIEKQEFHF
;
A
#
# COMPACT_ATOMS: atom_id res chain seq x y z
N MET A 1 -6.24 -2.19 11.74
CA MET A 1 -6.20 -2.12 10.27
C MET A 1 -6.46 -3.50 9.68
N GLU A 2 -7.29 -3.52 8.65
CA GLU A 2 -7.62 -4.70 7.86
C GLU A 2 -6.39 -5.23 7.11
N PRO A 3 -6.30 -6.55 6.87
CA PRO A 3 -5.15 -7.15 6.18
C PRO A 3 -4.97 -6.64 4.76
N LEU A 4 -6.05 -6.25 4.07
CA LEU A 4 -5.99 -5.64 2.73
C LEU A 4 -5.37 -4.24 2.78
N THR A 5 -5.81 -3.37 3.69
CA THR A 5 -5.23 -2.02 3.84
C THR A 5 -3.76 -2.07 4.22
N VAL A 6 -3.37 -2.98 5.13
CA VAL A 6 -1.97 -3.18 5.49
C VAL A 6 -1.16 -3.67 4.28
N GLY A 7 -1.72 -4.59 3.50
CA GLY A 7 -1.10 -5.06 2.26
C GLY A 7 -0.96 -3.97 1.20
N ALA A 8 -1.97 -3.12 1.02
CA ALA A 8 -1.95 -1.97 0.13
C ALA A 8 -0.84 -0.99 0.50
N ILE A 9 -0.75 -0.61 1.78
CA ILE A 9 0.29 0.30 2.27
C ILE A 9 1.67 -0.32 2.11
N ALA A 10 1.83 -1.58 2.48
CA ALA A 10 3.09 -2.31 2.32
C ALA A 10 3.52 -2.38 0.85
N PHE A 11 2.58 -2.65 -0.05
CA PHE A 11 2.81 -2.71 -1.49
C PHE A 11 3.21 -1.34 -2.06
N LEU A 12 2.45 -0.29 -1.73
CA LEU A 12 2.77 1.09 -2.11
C LEU A 12 4.12 1.55 -1.56
N THR A 13 4.45 1.15 -0.34
CA THR A 13 5.77 1.43 0.25
C THR A 13 6.84 0.70 -0.54
N ALA A 14 6.65 -0.58 -0.88
CA ALA A 14 7.61 -1.34 -1.68
C ALA A 14 7.80 -0.78 -3.10
N VAL A 15 6.72 -0.33 -3.74
CA VAL A 15 6.77 0.29 -5.07
C VAL A 15 7.36 1.70 -5.02
N GLY A 16 6.96 2.53 -4.06
CA GLY A 16 7.45 3.91 -3.90
C GLY A 16 8.90 3.98 -3.39
N VAL A 17 9.38 2.97 -2.66
CA VAL A 17 10.76 2.87 -2.16
C VAL A 17 11.76 2.43 -3.24
N LYS A 18 11.33 2.17 -4.49
CA LYS A 18 12.22 1.86 -5.63
C LYS A 18 13.31 2.92 -5.94
N ILE A 19 13.40 4.03 -5.21
CA ILE A 19 14.30 5.16 -5.51
C ILE A 19 15.40 5.40 -4.45
N GLY A 20 15.46 4.60 -3.37
CA GLY A 20 16.52 4.75 -2.34
C GLY A 20 17.26 3.46 -2.01
N GLU A 21 18.50 3.33 -2.47
CA GLU A 21 19.41 2.18 -2.21
C GLU A 21 19.51 1.78 -0.72
N LYS A 22 19.23 2.67 0.23
CA LYS A 22 19.30 2.40 1.68
C LYS A 22 18.07 1.72 2.30
N SER A 23 16.93 1.69 1.60
CA SER A 23 15.67 1.17 2.18
C SER A 23 15.36 -0.29 1.78
N GLN A 24 16.15 -0.87 0.87
CA GLN A 24 16.02 -2.26 0.43
C GLN A 24 16.41 -3.27 1.53
N GLU A 25 17.30 -2.91 2.45
CA GLU A 25 17.70 -3.78 3.56
C GLU A 25 16.61 -3.92 4.65
N GLN A 26 15.73 -2.92 4.80
CA GLN A 26 14.68 -2.91 5.83
C GLN A 26 13.33 -3.46 5.33
N LEU A 27 13.11 -3.44 4.02
CA LEU A 27 11.95 -4.09 3.39
C LEU A 27 12.34 -5.52 3.06
N ALA A 28 12.26 -6.40 4.06
CA ALA A 28 12.57 -7.83 4.00
C ALA A 28 12.30 -8.45 2.62
N GLY A 29 13.23 -9.28 2.13
CA GLY A 29 13.29 -9.77 0.75
C GLY A 29 11.99 -10.35 0.16
N PHE A 30 11.05 -10.80 0.99
CA PHE A 30 9.74 -11.27 0.54
C PHE A 30 8.83 -10.15 -0.02
N VAL A 31 8.83 -8.96 0.57
CA VAL A 31 8.07 -7.81 0.07
C VAL A 31 8.66 -7.34 -1.26
N VAL A 32 9.99 -7.33 -1.37
CA VAL A 32 10.74 -7.01 -2.59
C VAL A 32 10.53 -8.06 -3.69
N GLU A 33 10.31 -9.33 -3.36
CA GLU A 33 9.98 -10.38 -4.33
C GLU A 33 8.51 -10.38 -4.79
N ARG A 34 7.58 -10.01 -3.90
CA ARG A 34 6.13 -10.08 -4.18
C ARG A 34 5.56 -8.80 -4.74
N ALA A 35 6.05 -7.63 -4.31
CA ALA A 35 5.65 -6.36 -4.89
C ALA A 35 5.79 -6.31 -6.42
N PRO A 36 6.90 -6.73 -7.06
CA PRO A 36 6.98 -6.72 -8.52
C PRO A 36 5.99 -7.69 -9.17
N LYS A 37 5.71 -8.85 -8.55
CA LYS A 37 4.69 -9.78 -9.06
C LYS A 37 3.28 -9.19 -8.97
N LEU A 38 2.99 -8.52 -7.85
CA LEU A 38 1.72 -7.84 -7.64
C LEU A 38 1.57 -6.64 -8.59
N LEU A 39 2.63 -5.87 -8.81
CA LEU A 39 2.66 -4.79 -9.79
C LEU A 39 2.43 -5.32 -11.21
N ASP A 40 3.00 -6.47 -11.57
CA ASP A 40 2.78 -7.10 -12.87
C ASP A 40 1.32 -7.58 -13.02
N LEU A 41 0.72 -8.09 -11.95
CA LEU A 41 -0.71 -8.39 -11.84
C LEU A 41 -1.57 -7.14 -12.06
N PHE A 42 -1.23 -6.03 -11.40
CA PHE A 42 -1.87 -4.73 -11.64
C PHE A 42 -1.67 -4.28 -13.09
N LYS A 43 -0.49 -4.42 -13.70
CA LYS A 43 -0.26 -4.06 -15.12
C LYS A 43 -1.15 -4.85 -16.07
N ARG A 44 -1.40 -6.13 -15.76
CA ARG A 44 -2.24 -7.01 -16.59
C ARG A 44 -3.73 -6.74 -16.44
N LYS A 45 -4.20 -6.52 -15.20
CA LYS A 45 -5.64 -6.43 -14.90
C LYS A 45 -6.17 -5.00 -14.72
N ARG A 46 -5.31 -4.09 -14.26
CA ARG A 46 -5.61 -2.70 -13.91
C ARG A 46 -4.45 -1.78 -14.38
N PRO A 47 -4.17 -1.73 -15.69
CA PRO A 47 -3.00 -1.02 -16.23
C PRO A 47 -2.98 0.47 -15.85
N GLU A 48 -4.14 1.09 -15.73
CA GLU A 48 -4.31 2.48 -15.26
C GLU A 48 -3.78 2.69 -13.83
N LEU A 49 -4.14 1.78 -12.92
CA LEU A 49 -3.71 1.85 -11.53
C LEU A 49 -2.22 1.52 -11.40
N ALA A 50 -1.72 0.56 -12.20
CA ALA A 50 -0.29 0.29 -12.26
C ALA A 50 0.53 1.51 -12.69
N ALA A 51 0.06 2.25 -13.71
CA ALA A 51 0.73 3.46 -14.18
C ALA A 51 0.74 4.56 -13.10
N LYS A 52 -0.37 4.70 -12.36
CA LYS A 52 -0.44 5.62 -11.21
C LYS A 52 0.53 5.20 -10.10
N LEU A 53 0.66 3.91 -9.81
CA LEU A 53 1.57 3.39 -8.79
C LEU A 53 3.05 3.61 -9.14
N GLU A 54 3.41 3.49 -10.42
CA GLU A 54 4.78 3.75 -10.90
C GLU A 54 5.12 5.24 -10.94
N SER A 55 4.12 6.10 -11.12
CA SER A 55 4.26 7.56 -11.20
C SER A 55 3.90 8.26 -9.89
N ALA A 56 3.59 7.49 -8.84
CA ALA A 56 3.02 7.99 -7.60
C ALA A 56 4.02 8.88 -6.86
N GLU A 57 3.68 10.15 -6.72
CA GLU A 57 4.34 11.00 -5.74
C GLU A 57 3.93 10.59 -4.32
N PRO A 58 4.80 10.76 -3.29
CA PRO A 58 4.49 10.42 -1.90
C PRO A 58 3.17 11.05 -1.39
N GLN A 59 2.80 12.20 -1.95
CA GLN A 59 1.57 12.92 -1.62
C GLN A 59 0.30 12.22 -2.14
N GLN A 60 0.40 11.42 -3.20
CA GLN A 60 -0.70 10.71 -3.84
C GLN A 60 -0.89 9.29 -3.31
N GLN A 61 0.02 8.81 -2.45
CA GLN A 61 -0.03 7.45 -1.92
C GLN A 61 -1.35 7.14 -1.18
N GLN A 62 -2.00 8.15 -0.59
CA GLN A 62 -3.27 7.99 0.13
C GLN A 62 -4.44 7.61 -0.77
N VAL A 63 -4.55 8.26 -1.93
CA VAL A 63 -5.57 7.94 -2.93
C VAL A 63 -5.33 6.55 -3.50
N LEU A 64 -4.06 6.21 -3.71
CA LEU A 64 -3.66 4.92 -4.27
C LEU A 64 -3.89 3.75 -3.32
N VAL A 65 -3.79 3.94 -1.99
CA VAL A 65 -4.14 2.88 -1.03
C VAL A 65 -5.61 2.48 -1.21
N ALA A 66 -6.52 3.45 -1.31
CA ALA A 66 -7.94 3.18 -1.51
C ALA A 66 -8.17 2.45 -2.83
N GLU A 67 -7.61 2.94 -3.94
CA GLU A 67 -7.74 2.30 -5.26
C GLU A 67 -7.15 0.88 -5.30
N ILE A 68 -6.05 0.61 -4.59
CA ILE A 68 -5.49 -0.74 -4.45
C ILE A 68 -6.42 -1.66 -3.67
N VAL A 69 -7.02 -1.19 -2.58
CA VAL A 69 -7.95 -1.97 -1.77
C VAL A 69 -9.19 -2.30 -2.58
N GLU A 70 -9.76 -1.32 -3.28
CA GLU A 70 -10.94 -1.52 -4.14
C GLU A 70 -10.66 -2.55 -5.23
N ALA A 71 -9.53 -2.42 -5.93
CA ALA A 71 -9.09 -3.40 -6.94
C ALA A 71 -8.87 -4.80 -6.37
N ALA A 72 -8.46 -4.90 -5.11
CA ALA A 72 -8.25 -6.15 -4.38
C ALA A 72 -9.55 -6.78 -3.88
N GLU A 73 -10.60 -5.98 -3.68
CA GLU A 73 -11.96 -6.47 -3.39
C GLU A 73 -12.67 -6.95 -4.66
N GLU A 74 -12.44 -6.28 -5.79
CA GLU A 74 -13.02 -6.63 -7.08
C GLU A 74 -12.34 -7.83 -7.75
N ASP A 75 -11.02 -7.98 -7.58
CA ASP A 75 -10.26 -9.09 -8.13
C ASP A 75 -9.70 -9.98 -7.02
N GLY A 76 -10.27 -11.19 -6.88
CA GLY A 76 -9.89 -12.12 -5.81
C GLY A 76 -8.42 -12.55 -5.85
N GLU A 77 -7.76 -12.54 -7.01
CA GLU A 77 -6.33 -12.89 -7.13
C GLU A 77 -5.45 -11.74 -6.60
N ILE A 78 -5.77 -10.50 -6.96
CA ILE A 78 -5.13 -9.31 -6.36
C ILE A 78 -5.40 -9.28 -4.85
N GLY A 79 -6.64 -9.54 -4.43
CA GLY A 79 -7.06 -9.62 -3.04
C GLY A 79 -6.27 -10.61 -2.19
N ASP A 80 -6.10 -11.83 -2.69
CA ASP A 80 -5.39 -12.89 -1.97
C ASP A 80 -3.89 -12.55 -1.82
N GLU A 81 -3.30 -12.02 -2.88
CA GLU A 81 -1.88 -11.68 -2.92
C GLU A 81 -1.57 -10.44 -2.06
N LEU A 82 -2.48 -9.45 -2.06
CA LEU A 82 -2.39 -8.27 -1.19
C LEU A 82 -2.56 -8.65 0.29
N LYS A 83 -3.49 -9.54 0.63
CA LYS A 83 -3.66 -10.06 2.00
C LYS A 83 -2.42 -10.78 2.50
N LYS A 84 -1.80 -11.63 1.66
CA LYS A 84 -0.53 -12.30 2.00
C LYS A 84 0.55 -11.29 2.30
N LEU A 85 0.69 -10.27 1.44
CA LEU A 85 1.67 -9.20 1.62
C LEU A 85 1.42 -8.44 2.94
N GLY A 86 0.15 -8.15 3.27
CA GLY A 86 -0.24 -7.51 4.53
C GLY A 86 0.01 -8.36 5.78
N GLN A 87 -0.17 -9.69 5.71
CA GLN A 87 0.13 -10.59 6.83
C GLN A 87 1.64 -10.65 7.12
N LEU A 88 2.45 -10.74 6.07
CA LEU A 88 3.91 -10.78 6.20
C LEU A 88 4.49 -9.46 6.67
N ALA A 89 3.95 -8.36 6.17
CA ALA A 89 4.22 -7.03 6.66
C ALA A 89 3.95 -6.87 8.16
N LYS A 90 2.92 -7.55 8.72
CA LYS A 90 2.67 -7.57 10.16
C LYS A 90 3.65 -8.44 10.94
N SER A 91 4.14 -9.52 10.33
CA SER A 91 5.08 -10.45 10.96
C SER A 91 6.48 -9.85 11.12
N ASP A 92 6.86 -8.91 10.26
CA ASP A 92 8.12 -8.19 10.38
C ASP A 92 7.94 -6.91 11.22
N ALA A 93 8.65 -6.80 12.35
CA ALA A 93 8.47 -5.70 13.28
C ALA A 93 8.86 -4.33 12.70
N GLN A 94 9.87 -4.27 11.83
CA GLN A 94 10.33 -3.03 11.21
C GLN A 94 9.32 -2.57 10.16
N ILE A 95 8.90 -3.48 9.28
CA ILE A 95 7.90 -3.19 8.25
C ILE A 95 6.56 -2.83 8.90
N ASN A 96 6.16 -3.55 9.95
CA ASN A 96 4.94 -3.26 10.68
C ASN A 96 4.98 -1.88 11.34
N GLN A 97 6.13 -1.41 11.86
CA GLN A 97 6.26 -0.04 12.36
C GLN A 97 6.11 1.01 11.25
N VAL A 98 6.77 0.80 10.10
CA VAL A 98 6.65 1.71 8.95
C VAL A 98 5.20 1.79 8.47
N ILE A 99 4.54 0.64 8.31
CA ILE A 99 3.14 0.58 7.87
C ILE A 99 2.20 1.11 8.94
N THR A 100 2.48 0.90 10.22
CA THR A 100 1.66 1.47 11.30
C THR A 100 1.78 2.99 11.33
N ASN A 101 2.98 3.54 11.09
CA ASN A 101 3.18 4.98 11.01
C ASN A 101 2.47 5.59 9.80
N LEU A 102 2.63 4.98 8.61
CA LEU A 102 1.94 5.40 7.40
C LEU A 102 0.42 5.22 7.55
N GLY A 103 0.00 4.06 8.03
CA GLY A 103 -1.37 3.70 8.43
C GLY A 103 -2.03 4.72 9.35
N ASN A 104 -1.32 5.15 10.40
CA ASN A 104 -1.81 6.18 11.30
C ASN A 104 -1.87 7.55 10.63
N GLN A 105 -0.99 7.88 9.68
CA GLN A 105 -1.16 9.07 8.85
C GLN A 105 -2.40 8.98 7.95
N TYR A 106 -2.65 7.82 7.31
CA TYR A 106 -3.87 7.61 6.51
C TYR A 106 -5.13 7.73 7.37
N ILE A 107 -5.17 7.12 8.55
CA ILE A 107 -6.30 7.19 9.48
C ILE A 107 -6.48 8.63 10.00
N ASN A 108 -5.42 9.34 10.38
CA ASN A 108 -5.54 10.73 10.84
C ASN A 108 -5.95 11.70 9.71
N SER A 109 -5.54 11.45 8.47
CA SER A 109 -5.97 12.23 7.31
C SER A 109 -7.44 12.01 7.01
N ASN A 110 -7.94 10.76 7.01
CA ASN A 110 -9.37 10.49 6.82
C ASN A 110 -10.22 11.03 7.98
N VAL A 111 -9.74 10.96 9.23
CA VAL A 111 -10.42 11.56 10.40
C VAL A 111 -10.41 13.09 10.34
N LYS A 112 -9.46 13.71 9.65
CA LYS A 112 -9.47 15.17 9.41
C LYS A 112 -10.44 15.59 8.32
N ILE A 113 -10.76 14.73 7.36
CA ILE A 113 -11.80 15.04 6.35
C ILE A 113 -13.19 14.99 7.01
N GLU A 114 -13.44 14.07 7.95
CA GLU A 114 -14.72 14.03 8.69
C GLU A 114 -14.82 15.06 9.84
N LYS A 115 -13.73 15.73 10.24
CA LYS A 115 -13.76 16.81 11.26
C LYS A 115 -13.80 18.22 10.69
N GLN A 116 -14.01 18.39 9.39
CA GLN A 116 -14.27 19.69 8.77
C GLN A 116 -15.73 19.84 8.32
N GLU A 117 -16.68 19.25 9.06
CA GLU A 117 -18.09 19.54 8.88
C GLU A 117 -18.63 20.42 10.04
N PHE A 118 -18.84 21.67 9.67
CA PHE A 118 -19.76 22.68 10.23
C PHE A 118 -19.55 23.18 11.66
N HIS A 119 -18.79 24.29 11.76
CA HIS A 119 -19.20 25.38 12.65
C HIS A 119 -20.14 26.31 11.84
N PHE A 120 -21.45 26.17 12.08
CA PHE A 120 -22.44 27.22 11.84
C PHE A 120 -22.35 28.29 12.93
#